data_AF-A0A7J9YVA2-F1
#
_entry.id   AF-A0A7J9YVA2-F1
#
_cell.length_a   1.000
_cell.length_b   1.000
_cell.length_c   1.000
_cell.angle_alpha   90.00
_cell.angle_beta   90.00
_cell.angle_gamma   90.00
#
_symmetry.space_group_name_H-M   'P 1'
#
loop_
_entity.id
_entity.type
_entity.pdbx_description
1 polymer ?
#
loop_
_entity_poly.entity_id
_entity_poly.type
_entity_poly.pdbx_seq_one_letter_code
_entity_poly.pdbx_strand_id
1 'polypeptide(L)'
;MARYFVRLKLRLILNALRSGRGAVGLVAGFLFAVPFVIAGFGIFAFAARDEVAWAREIAVVGFTLLFLGWVLLPVIGFGSDETLDPSRLALLPLTRSRMVAGLTAASCVGIPPLATLAVLSGTVVGYARGAATVVVAAAVAVELLLCVVASRAVVTALSRRLRSRKSRDAIIVGVTLFALSLQAISFMQGNLPAAVSGAVVRRVAGVLAWTPPGLAGRAVAEAGDGRLPAALAAVGAVALAVLALAGHARAPEPGSLGGDSA
;
A
#
# COMPACT_ATOMS: atom_id res chain seq x y z
N MET A 1 -17.13 16.34 -11.45
CA MET A 1 -16.98 16.06 -10.01
C MET A 1 -15.52 16.00 -9.54
N ALA A 2 -14.63 15.20 -10.17
CA ALA A 2 -13.22 15.05 -9.78
C ALA A 2 -12.42 16.37 -9.68
N ARG A 3 -12.63 17.32 -10.60
CA ARG A 3 -11.98 18.63 -10.62
C ARG A 3 -12.19 19.48 -9.35
N TYR A 4 -13.34 19.34 -8.69
CA TYR A 4 -13.64 20.09 -7.47
C TYR A 4 -12.90 19.53 -6.26
N PHE A 5 -12.77 18.20 -6.18
CA PHE A 5 -11.98 17.53 -5.14
C PHE A 5 -10.48 17.85 -5.25
N VAL A 6 -9.94 17.87 -6.48
CA VAL A 6 -8.53 18.25 -6.73
C VAL A 6 -8.27 19.70 -6.31
N ARG A 7 -9.16 20.64 -6.67
CA ARG A 7 -9.05 22.06 -6.27
C ARG A 7 -9.15 22.27 -4.76
N LEU A 8 -10.06 21.57 -4.09
CA LEU A 8 -10.22 21.67 -2.64
C LEU A 8 -8.96 21.18 -1.91
N LYS A 9 -8.36 20.11 -2.45
CA LYS A 9 -7.15 19.52 -1.89
C LYS A 9 -5.91 20.36 -2.13
N LEU A 10 -5.74 20.93 -3.32
CA LEU A 10 -4.68 21.90 -3.58
C LEU A 10 -4.78 23.09 -2.63
N ARG A 11 -6.00 23.60 -2.39
CA ARG A 11 -6.23 24.67 -1.40
C ARG A 11 -5.90 24.23 0.02
N LEU A 12 -6.20 22.98 0.41
CA LEU A 12 -5.83 22.43 1.72
C LEU A 12 -4.31 22.23 1.87
N ILE A 13 -3.60 21.77 0.84
CA ILE A 13 -2.13 21.65 0.84
C ILE A 13 -1.50 23.05 0.92
N LEU A 14 -1.99 24.00 0.12
CA LEU A 14 -1.58 25.40 0.18
C LEU A 14 -1.87 26.06 1.54
N ASN A 15 -2.96 25.67 2.20
CA ASN A 15 -3.32 26.18 3.52
C ASN A 15 -2.52 25.49 4.66
N ALA A 16 -2.16 24.22 4.49
CA ALA A 16 -1.26 23.49 5.40
C ALA A 16 0.19 23.99 5.30
N LEU A 17 0.62 24.42 4.11
CA LEU A 17 1.89 25.11 3.90
C LEU A 17 1.93 26.50 4.56
N ARG A 18 0.76 27.13 4.76
CA ARG A 18 0.63 28.42 5.45
C ARG A 18 0.67 28.31 6.97
N SER A 19 0.45 27.12 7.55
CA SER A 19 0.65 26.89 8.98
C SER A 19 2.06 26.31 9.18
N GLY A 20 2.93 27.00 9.93
CA GLY A 20 4.33 26.59 10.09
C GLY A 20 4.52 25.14 10.56
N ARG A 21 3.57 24.60 11.36
CA ARG A 21 3.57 23.19 11.80
C ARG A 21 3.17 22.19 10.70
N GLY A 22 2.27 22.57 9.79
CA GLY A 22 1.83 21.72 8.66
C GLY A 22 2.87 21.65 7.54
N ALA A 23 3.58 22.76 7.29
CA ALA A 23 4.70 22.80 6.37
C ALA A 23 5.85 21.88 6.82
N VAL A 24 6.20 21.90 8.11
CA VAL A 24 7.26 21.04 8.68
C VAL A 24 6.90 19.56 8.56
N GLY A 25 5.66 19.17 8.87
CA GLY A 25 5.20 17.79 8.69
C GLY A 25 5.22 17.32 7.24
N LEU A 26 4.86 18.21 6.29
CA LEU A 26 4.90 17.91 4.86
C LEU A 26 6.35 17.75 4.35
N VAL A 27 7.25 18.65 4.76
CA VAL A 27 8.67 18.60 4.39
C VAL A 27 9.34 17.38 5.00
N ALA A 28 9.10 17.09 6.28
CA ALA A 28 9.63 15.89 6.94
C ALA A 28 9.12 14.61 6.26
N GLY A 29 7.82 14.53 5.96
CA GLY A 29 7.24 13.40 5.24
C GLY A 29 7.79 13.24 3.83
N PHE A 30 8.02 14.34 3.11
CA PHE A 30 8.64 14.32 1.79
C PHE A 30 10.10 13.86 1.88
N LEU A 31 10.90 14.45 2.77
CA LEU A 31 12.31 14.11 2.96
C LEU A 31 12.49 12.64 3.39
N PHE A 32 11.57 12.13 4.20
CA PHE A 32 11.53 10.71 4.56
C PHE A 32 11.14 9.81 3.37
N ALA A 33 10.20 10.22 2.52
CA ALA A 33 9.74 9.42 1.40
C ALA A 33 10.74 9.35 0.23
N VAL A 34 11.48 10.43 -0.04
CA VAL A 34 12.44 10.53 -1.16
C VAL A 34 13.43 9.36 -1.24
N PRO A 35 14.18 8.98 -0.18
CA PRO A 35 15.13 7.87 -0.26
C PRO A 35 14.45 6.54 -0.58
N PHE A 36 13.25 6.28 -0.03
CA PHE A 36 12.48 5.08 -0.36
C PHE A 36 12.03 5.08 -1.82
N VAL A 37 11.64 6.24 -2.34
CA VAL A 37 11.26 6.39 -3.75
C VAL A 37 12.44 6.10 -4.66
N ILE A 38 13.60 6.71 -4.39
CA ILE A 38 14.80 6.52 -5.21
C ILE A 38 15.26 5.06 -5.15
N ALA A 39 15.35 4.48 -3.95
CA ALA A 39 15.77 3.09 -3.77
C ALA A 39 14.79 2.11 -4.45
N GLY A 40 13.49 2.26 -4.21
CA GLY A 40 12.46 1.40 -4.80
C GLY A 40 12.41 1.51 -6.32
N PHE A 41 12.45 2.74 -6.86
CA PHE A 41 12.50 2.96 -8.30
C PHE A 41 13.75 2.31 -8.91
N GLY A 42 14.93 2.52 -8.32
CA GLY A 42 16.17 1.94 -8.78
C GLY A 42 16.13 0.41 -8.79
N ILE A 43 15.69 -0.21 -7.68
CA ILE A 43 15.56 -1.66 -7.59
C ILE A 43 14.69 -2.21 -8.73
N PHE A 44 13.51 -1.64 -8.97
CA PHE A 44 12.62 -2.15 -10.01
C PHE A 44 13.11 -1.84 -11.43
N ALA A 45 13.71 -0.67 -11.66
CA ALA A 45 14.19 -0.26 -12.98
C ALA A 45 15.42 -1.05 -13.41
N PHE A 46 16.37 -1.28 -12.49
CA PHE A 46 17.63 -1.97 -12.80
C PHE A 46 17.51 -3.49 -12.75
N ALA A 47 16.71 -4.05 -11.82
CA ALA A 47 16.53 -5.50 -11.73
C ALA A 47 16.06 -6.12 -13.06
N ALA A 48 15.20 -5.43 -13.79
CA ALA A 48 14.67 -5.89 -15.08
C ALA A 48 15.65 -5.70 -16.25
N ARG A 49 16.57 -4.72 -16.15
CA ARG A 49 17.46 -4.34 -17.25
C ARG A 49 18.76 -5.12 -17.25
N ASP A 50 19.32 -5.37 -16.08
CA ASP A 50 20.61 -6.07 -15.94
C ASP A 50 20.45 -7.60 -15.99
N GLU A 51 19.31 -8.08 -16.49
CA GLU A 51 18.94 -9.51 -16.56
C GLU A 51 19.26 -10.26 -15.27
N VAL A 52 19.00 -9.61 -14.14
CA VAL A 52 19.28 -10.15 -12.83
C VAL A 52 18.53 -11.48 -12.71
N ALA A 53 19.26 -12.57 -12.40
CA ALA A 53 18.72 -13.94 -12.38
C ALA A 53 17.52 -14.14 -11.43
N TRP A 54 17.18 -13.13 -10.63
CA TRP A 54 16.12 -13.13 -9.63
C TRP A 54 15.20 -11.89 -9.74
N ALA A 55 15.14 -11.26 -10.92
CA ALA A 55 14.32 -10.07 -11.19
C ALA A 55 12.81 -10.29 -10.93
N ARG A 56 12.31 -11.49 -11.25
CA ARG A 56 10.94 -11.90 -10.99
C ARG A 56 10.63 -11.94 -9.49
N GLU A 57 11.54 -12.51 -8.72
CA GLU A 57 11.41 -12.65 -7.27
C GLU A 57 11.46 -11.27 -6.61
N ILE A 58 12.32 -10.37 -7.10
CA ILE A 58 12.36 -8.96 -6.67
C ILE A 58 11.00 -8.30 -6.92
N ALA A 59 10.37 -8.52 -8.08
CA ALA A 59 9.05 -7.98 -8.39
C ALA A 59 7.99 -8.49 -7.39
N VAL A 60 7.92 -9.80 -7.16
CA VAL A 60 6.94 -10.42 -6.24
C VAL A 60 7.14 -9.95 -4.80
N VAL A 61 8.38 -10.03 -4.29
CA VAL A 61 8.71 -9.63 -2.91
C VAL A 61 8.53 -8.13 -2.73
N GLY A 62 8.99 -7.32 -3.69
CA GLY A 62 8.90 -5.86 -3.64
C GLY A 62 7.46 -5.36 -3.61
N PHE A 63 6.57 -5.91 -4.44
CA PHE A 63 5.14 -5.56 -4.41
C PHE A 63 4.50 -5.95 -3.08
N THR A 64 4.82 -7.14 -2.57
CA THR A 64 4.33 -7.58 -1.26
C THR A 64 4.77 -6.66 -0.13
N LEU A 65 6.05 -6.27 -0.11
CA LEU A 65 6.58 -5.35 0.91
C LEU A 65 5.93 -3.97 0.80
N LEU A 66 5.70 -3.49 -0.43
CA LEU A 66 5.01 -2.23 -0.67
C LEU A 66 3.58 -2.28 -0.11
N PHE A 67 2.84 -3.35 -0.39
CA PHE A 67 1.51 -3.58 0.16
C PHE A 67 1.50 -3.63 1.69
N LEU A 68 2.44 -4.38 2.29
CA LEU A 68 2.57 -4.46 3.75
C LEU A 68 2.86 -3.10 4.37
N GLY A 69 3.76 -2.32 3.76
CA GLY A 69 4.04 -0.95 4.18
C GLY A 69 2.77 -0.09 4.18
N TRP A 70 1.92 -0.20 3.15
CA TRP A 70 0.64 0.52 3.06
C TRP A 70 -0.39 0.13 4.11
N VAL A 71 -0.44 -1.14 4.48
CA VAL A 71 -1.32 -1.65 5.53
C VAL A 71 -0.87 -1.17 6.90
N LEU A 72 0.44 -1.09 7.14
CA LEU A 72 1.03 -0.72 8.43
C LEU A 72 1.14 0.79 8.65
N LEU A 73 1.29 1.58 7.59
CA LEU A 73 1.41 3.04 7.68
C LEU A 73 0.28 3.72 8.49
N PRO A 74 -1.02 3.49 8.20
CA PRO A 74 -2.08 4.10 9.00
C PRO A 74 -2.09 3.60 10.44
N VAL A 75 -1.69 2.36 10.67
CA VAL A 75 -1.67 1.72 11.98
C VAL A 75 -0.67 2.39 12.91
N ILE A 76 0.54 2.68 12.41
CA ILE A 76 1.57 3.39 13.17
C ILE A 76 1.10 4.82 13.48
N GLY A 77 0.51 5.51 12.49
CA GLY A 77 -0.05 6.85 12.68
C GLY A 77 -1.17 6.92 13.71
N PHE A 78 -2.02 5.90 13.82
CA PHE A 78 -3.05 5.79 14.87
C PHE A 78 -2.45 5.54 16.26
N GLY A 79 -1.31 4.85 16.36
CA GLY A 79 -0.65 4.53 17.64
C GLY A 79 0.17 5.68 18.24
N SER A 80 0.68 6.59 17.41
CA SER A 80 1.44 7.78 17.84
C SER A 80 0.57 8.94 18.33
N ASP A 81 -0.74 8.85 18.10
CA ASP A 81 -1.70 9.92 18.37
C ASP A 81 -2.35 9.71 19.76
N GLU A 82 -1.55 9.74 20.83
CA GLU A 82 -2.06 9.82 22.23
C GLU A 82 -2.90 11.09 22.48
N THR A 83 -2.88 12.03 21.52
CA THR A 83 -3.72 13.23 21.45
C THR A 83 -5.16 12.98 21.00
N LEU A 84 -5.51 11.77 20.52
CA LEU A 84 -6.88 11.38 20.19
C LEU A 84 -7.65 10.99 21.46
N ASP A 85 -7.88 11.95 22.35
CA ASP A 85 -8.89 11.81 23.40
C ASP A 85 -10.28 12.09 22.78
N PRO A 86 -11.12 11.07 22.53
CA PRO A 86 -12.42 11.22 21.87
C PRO A 86 -13.41 12.07 22.70
N SER A 87 -13.07 12.40 23.95
CA SER A 87 -13.85 13.31 24.80
C SER A 87 -13.76 14.78 24.39
N ARG A 88 -12.68 15.22 23.70
CA ARG A 88 -12.50 16.62 23.28
C ARG A 88 -13.11 16.94 21.91
N LEU A 89 -13.47 15.93 21.12
CA LEU A 89 -14.06 16.10 19.78
C LEU A 89 -15.60 16.07 19.78
N ALA A 90 -16.24 15.87 20.94
CA ALA A 90 -17.70 15.97 21.09
C ALA A 90 -18.25 17.40 20.97
N LEU A 91 -17.39 18.42 20.88
CA LEU A 91 -17.77 19.83 20.85
C LEU A 91 -17.93 20.42 19.44
N LEU A 92 -17.66 19.67 18.38
CA LEU A 92 -17.77 20.18 17.00
C LEU A 92 -18.86 19.43 16.22
N PRO A 93 -20.00 20.08 15.88
CA PRO A 93 -21.07 19.48 15.10
C PRO A 93 -20.67 19.45 13.62
N LEU A 94 -19.80 18.51 13.26
CA LEU A 94 -19.39 18.29 11.87
C LEU A 94 -19.90 16.93 11.39
N THR A 95 -20.71 16.95 10.34
CA THR A 95 -21.38 15.80 9.74
C THR A 95 -20.36 14.77 9.23
N ARG A 96 -20.32 13.60 9.87
CA ARG A 96 -19.39 12.47 9.64
C ARG A 96 -19.17 12.12 8.15
N SER A 97 -20.20 12.19 7.32
CA SER A 97 -20.14 11.72 5.92
C SER A 97 -19.27 12.60 5.00
N ARG A 98 -19.18 13.92 5.24
CA ARG A 98 -18.32 14.81 4.44
C ARG A 98 -16.85 14.72 4.86
N MET A 99 -16.59 14.42 6.12
CA MET A 99 -15.23 14.26 6.65
C MET A 99 -14.55 12.99 6.13
N VAL A 100 -15.29 11.89 6.01
CA VAL A 100 -14.79 10.63 5.43
C VAL A 100 -14.53 10.76 3.93
N ALA A 101 -15.43 11.39 3.16
CA ALA A 101 -15.21 11.63 1.73
C ALA A 101 -14.03 12.59 1.48
N GLY A 102 -13.89 13.63 2.32
CA GLY A 102 -12.77 14.56 2.31
C GLY A 102 -11.43 13.89 2.63
N LEU A 103 -11.37 13.05 3.67
CA LEU A 103 -10.16 12.27 4.01
C LEU A 103 -9.81 11.23 2.96
N THR A 104 -10.81 10.62 2.30
CA THR A 104 -10.59 9.61 1.26
C THR A 104 -10.03 10.25 -0.01
N ALA A 105 -10.59 11.39 -0.43
CA ALA A 105 -10.00 12.19 -1.50
C ALA A 105 -8.64 12.82 -1.10
N ALA A 106 -8.45 13.17 0.18
CA ALA A 106 -7.18 13.62 0.75
C ALA A 106 -6.13 12.49 0.86
N SER A 107 -6.55 11.23 0.88
CA SER A 107 -5.64 10.08 0.86
C SER A 107 -5.21 9.71 -0.58
N CYS A 108 -6.07 9.88 -1.59
CA CYS A 108 -5.77 9.52 -2.99
C CYS A 108 -4.82 10.48 -3.76
N VAL A 109 -4.44 11.62 -3.16
CA VAL A 109 -3.46 12.59 -3.71
C VAL A 109 -2.53 13.05 -2.57
N GLY A 110 -2.19 12.14 -1.67
CA GLY A 110 -1.18 12.40 -0.64
C GLY A 110 0.21 12.20 -1.22
N ILE A 111 1.25 12.56 -0.45
CA ILE A 111 2.63 12.12 -0.74
C ILE A 111 2.70 10.59 -0.92
N PRO A 112 1.99 9.73 -0.14
CA PRO A 112 2.17 8.28 -0.23
C PRO A 112 1.72 7.65 -1.57
N PRO A 113 0.55 7.94 -2.16
CA PRO A 113 0.21 7.44 -3.50
C PRO A 113 1.17 7.91 -4.59
N LEU A 114 1.60 9.17 -4.54
CA LEU A 114 2.56 9.71 -5.52
C LEU A 114 3.92 9.04 -5.40
N ALA A 115 4.41 8.84 -4.17
CA ALA A 115 5.63 8.09 -3.90
C ALA A 115 5.52 6.64 -4.39
N THR A 116 4.38 6.00 -4.17
CA THR A 116 4.12 4.63 -4.64
C THR A 116 4.12 4.53 -6.16
N LEU A 117 3.45 5.46 -6.84
CA LEU A 117 3.48 5.55 -8.30
C LEU A 117 4.90 5.81 -8.80
N ALA A 118 5.68 6.66 -8.13
CA ALA A 118 7.06 6.91 -8.48
C ALA A 118 7.91 5.63 -8.34
N VAL A 119 7.81 4.89 -7.23
CA VAL A 119 8.48 3.59 -7.07
C VAL A 119 8.07 2.60 -8.16
N LEU A 120 6.76 2.43 -8.36
CA LEU A 120 6.22 1.46 -9.32
C LEU A 120 6.49 1.85 -10.77
N SER A 121 6.69 3.13 -11.08
CA SER A 121 7.14 3.57 -12.41
C SER A 121 8.49 2.96 -12.81
N GLY A 122 9.32 2.57 -11.84
CA GLY A 122 10.55 1.80 -12.09
C GLY A 122 10.27 0.48 -12.80
N THR A 123 9.16 -0.20 -12.47
CA THR A 123 8.76 -1.43 -13.18
C THR A 123 8.34 -1.17 -14.61
N VAL A 124 7.70 -0.04 -14.89
CA VAL A 124 7.38 0.37 -16.25
C VAL A 124 8.68 0.62 -17.01
N VAL A 125 9.62 1.38 -16.45
CA VAL A 125 10.92 1.65 -17.09
C VAL A 125 11.75 0.38 -17.33
N GLY A 126 11.65 -0.60 -16.43
CA GLY A 126 12.34 -1.88 -16.51
C GLY A 126 11.72 -2.87 -17.52
N TYR A 127 10.39 -3.02 -17.49
CA TYR A 127 9.67 -4.09 -18.20
C TYR A 127 8.82 -3.62 -19.39
N ALA A 128 8.66 -2.30 -19.63
CA ALA A 128 7.83 -1.78 -20.73
C ALA A 128 8.49 -1.99 -22.09
N ARG A 129 8.12 -3.08 -22.77
CA ARG A 129 8.45 -3.33 -24.17
C ARG A 129 7.16 -3.67 -24.94
N GLY A 130 6.78 -2.82 -25.89
CA GLY A 130 5.58 -3.04 -26.73
C GLY A 130 4.29 -3.21 -25.91
N ALA A 131 3.55 -4.29 -26.17
CA ALA A 131 2.27 -4.60 -25.52
C ALA A 131 2.39 -4.88 -24.00
N ALA A 132 3.58 -5.25 -23.51
CA ALA A 132 3.82 -5.46 -22.08
C ALA A 132 3.56 -4.19 -21.25
N THR A 133 3.81 -3.01 -21.83
CA THR A 133 3.62 -1.71 -21.18
C THR A 133 2.22 -1.54 -20.62
N VAL A 134 1.19 -1.93 -21.37
CA VAL A 134 -0.22 -1.78 -20.97
C VAL A 134 -0.53 -2.70 -19.78
N VAL A 135 -0.02 -3.93 -19.81
CA VAL A 135 -0.25 -4.91 -18.76
C VAL A 135 0.49 -4.54 -17.48
N VAL A 136 1.74 -4.08 -17.59
CA VAL A 136 2.51 -3.58 -16.44
C VAL A 136 1.82 -2.36 -15.82
N ALA A 137 1.36 -1.41 -16.63
CA ALA A 137 0.60 -0.26 -16.14
C ALA A 137 -0.70 -0.69 -15.42
N ALA A 138 -1.42 -1.69 -15.96
CA ALA A 138 -2.60 -2.24 -15.32
C ALA A 138 -2.27 -2.93 -13.98
N ALA A 139 -1.20 -3.71 -13.91
CA ALA A 139 -0.73 -4.34 -12.68
C ALA A 139 -0.38 -3.30 -11.61
N VAL A 140 0.34 -2.24 -11.97
CA VAL A 140 0.67 -1.11 -11.09
C VAL A 140 -0.59 -0.41 -10.57
N ALA A 141 -1.57 -0.17 -11.45
CA ALA A 141 -2.82 0.47 -11.06
C ALA A 141 -3.63 -0.39 -10.07
N VAL A 142 -3.74 -1.70 -10.34
CA VAL A 142 -4.47 -2.64 -9.48
C VAL A 142 -3.76 -2.83 -8.14
N GLU A 143 -2.43 -2.87 -8.12
CA GLU A 143 -1.64 -2.92 -6.88
C GLU A 143 -1.87 -1.68 -6.01
N LEU A 144 -1.87 -0.49 -6.61
CA LEU A 144 -2.16 0.74 -5.88
C LEU A 144 -3.59 0.73 -5.32
N LEU A 145 -4.57 0.27 -6.10
CA LEU A 145 -5.95 0.11 -5.62
C LEU A 145 -6.04 -0.87 -4.45
N LEU A 146 -5.33 -2.00 -4.53
CA LEU A 146 -5.24 -2.99 -3.46
C LEU A 146 -4.68 -2.36 -2.18
N CYS A 147 -3.57 -1.63 -2.28
CA CYS A 147 -2.96 -0.92 -1.16
C CYS A 147 -3.93 0.07 -0.51
N VAL A 148 -4.60 0.91 -1.31
CA VAL A 148 -5.53 1.93 -0.82
C VAL A 148 -6.75 1.29 -0.16
N VAL A 149 -7.37 0.30 -0.79
CA VAL A 149 -8.56 -0.39 -0.26
C VAL A 149 -8.22 -1.13 1.03
N ALA A 150 -7.10 -1.86 1.06
CA ALA A 150 -6.65 -2.56 2.27
C ALA A 150 -6.35 -1.59 3.41
N SER A 151 -5.63 -0.49 3.15
CA SER A 151 -5.36 0.55 4.14
C SER A 151 -6.65 1.12 4.74
N ARG A 152 -7.66 1.40 3.90
CA ARG A 152 -8.97 1.86 4.38
C ARG A 152 -9.72 0.80 5.18
N ALA A 153 -9.74 -0.44 4.70
CA ALA A 153 -10.39 -1.55 5.40
C ALA A 153 -9.79 -1.74 6.82
N VAL A 154 -8.46 -1.62 6.94
CA VAL A 154 -7.74 -1.67 8.21
C VAL A 154 -8.15 -0.52 9.11
N VAL A 155 -8.13 0.73 8.63
CA VAL A 155 -8.57 1.89 9.43
C VAL A 155 -10.02 1.75 9.89
N THR A 156 -10.93 1.32 9.00
CA THR A 156 -12.33 1.08 9.37
C THR A 156 -12.44 -0.02 10.42
N ALA A 157 -11.70 -1.13 10.26
CA ALA A 157 -11.68 -2.22 11.24
C ALA A 157 -11.13 -1.76 12.61
N LEU A 158 -10.05 -0.97 12.62
CA LEU A 158 -9.48 -0.39 13.83
C LEU A 158 -10.51 0.52 14.52
N SER A 159 -11.15 1.42 13.78
CA SER A 159 -12.16 2.35 14.33
C SER A 159 -13.36 1.63 14.97
N ARG A 160 -13.74 0.46 14.44
CA ARG A 160 -14.80 -0.38 15.01
C ARG A 160 -14.34 -1.18 16.24
N ARG A 161 -13.04 -1.43 16.38
CA ARG A 161 -12.43 -2.30 17.42
C ARG A 161 -11.53 -1.55 18.41
N LEU A 162 -11.81 -0.28 18.67
CA LEU A 162 -11.09 0.55 19.66
C LEU A 162 -11.27 0.12 21.14
N ARG A 163 -11.56 -1.16 21.42
CA ARG A 163 -11.83 -1.62 22.80
C ARG A 163 -11.25 -2.99 23.19
N SER A 164 -10.43 -3.64 22.35
CA SER A 164 -9.87 -4.97 22.67
C SER A 164 -8.35 -4.98 22.63
N ARG A 165 -7.70 -5.52 23.67
CA ARG A 165 -6.22 -5.72 23.72
C ARG A 165 -5.68 -6.45 22.49
N LYS A 166 -6.48 -7.34 21.89
CA LYS A 166 -6.13 -8.17 20.74
C LYS A 166 -5.81 -7.38 19.46
N SER A 167 -6.41 -6.20 19.26
CA SER A 167 -6.10 -5.38 18.06
C SER A 167 -4.75 -4.68 18.19
N ARG A 168 -4.38 -4.23 19.40
CA ARG A 168 -3.07 -3.63 19.66
C ARG A 168 -1.94 -4.64 19.50
N ASP A 169 -2.12 -5.87 19.97
CA ASP A 169 -1.10 -6.91 19.85
C ASP A 169 -0.89 -7.31 18.38
N ALA A 170 -1.95 -7.41 17.58
CA ALA A 170 -1.85 -7.70 16.14
C ALA A 170 -1.08 -6.61 15.37
N ILE A 171 -1.26 -5.34 15.77
CA ILE A 171 -0.54 -4.20 15.21
C ILE A 171 0.95 -4.30 15.50
N ILE A 172 1.31 -4.51 16.78
CA ILE A 172 2.72 -4.61 17.20
C ILE A 172 3.39 -5.77 16.48
N VAL A 173 2.74 -6.93 16.43
CA VAL A 173 3.26 -8.10 15.71
C VAL A 173 3.46 -7.79 14.22
N GLY A 174 2.49 -7.15 13.56
CA GLY A 174 2.61 -6.78 12.15
C GLY A 174 3.76 -5.83 11.86
N VAL A 175 3.92 -4.77 12.67
CA VAL A 175 5.03 -3.81 12.53
C VAL A 175 6.38 -4.48 12.79
N THR A 176 6.48 -5.30 13.84
CA THR A 176 7.71 -6.04 14.16
C THR A 176 8.09 -7.01 13.06
N LEU A 177 7.13 -7.79 12.54
CA LEU A 177 7.39 -8.73 11.44
C LEU A 177 7.85 -8.01 10.18
N PHE A 178 7.26 -6.85 9.88
CA PHE A 178 7.70 -6.04 8.74
C PHE A 178 9.12 -5.50 8.94
N ALA A 179 9.44 -4.94 10.11
CA ALA A 179 10.79 -4.46 10.42
C ALA A 179 11.82 -5.60 10.35
N LEU A 180 11.48 -6.78 10.91
CA LEU A 180 12.33 -7.97 10.84
C LEU A 180 12.54 -8.43 9.40
N SER A 181 11.54 -8.33 8.52
CA SER A 181 11.70 -8.68 7.11
C SER A 181 12.71 -7.79 6.40
N LEU A 182 12.69 -6.48 6.67
CA LEU A 182 13.67 -5.53 6.11
C LEU A 182 15.07 -5.80 6.67
N GLN A 183 15.18 -6.04 7.98
CA GLN A 183 16.43 -6.38 8.64
C GLN A 183 17.03 -7.68 8.07
N ALA A 184 16.20 -8.70 7.85
CA ALA A 184 16.62 -9.97 7.27
C ALA A 184 17.18 -9.79 5.86
N ILE A 185 16.57 -8.93 5.02
CA ILE A 185 17.08 -8.63 3.69
C ILE A 185 18.48 -8.00 3.77
N SER A 186 18.66 -6.98 4.61
CA SER A 186 19.97 -6.34 4.80
C SER A 186 21.01 -7.31 5.35
N PHE A 187 20.63 -8.18 6.30
CA PHE A 187 21.51 -9.20 6.85
C PHE A 187 21.95 -10.20 5.77
N MET A 188 21.01 -10.70 4.95
CA MET A 188 21.31 -11.63 3.87
C MET A 188 22.25 -11.03 2.82
N GLN A 189 22.10 -9.74 2.51
CA GLN A 189 22.98 -9.04 1.56
C GLN A 189 24.41 -8.85 2.09
N GLY A 190 24.57 -8.63 3.39
CA GLY A 190 25.88 -8.37 4.00
C GLY A 190 26.63 -9.62 4.50
N ASN A 191 25.92 -10.70 4.82
CA ASN A 191 26.49 -11.82 5.58
C ASN A 191 26.36 -13.20 4.92
N LEU A 192 25.54 -13.35 3.87
CA LEU A 192 25.35 -14.63 3.20
C LEU A 192 25.91 -14.62 1.78
N PRO A 193 26.44 -15.76 1.29
CA PRO A 193 26.79 -15.92 -0.11
C PRO A 193 25.57 -15.71 -1.03
N ALA A 194 25.78 -15.10 -2.21
CA ALA A 194 24.73 -14.80 -3.18
C ALA A 194 23.88 -16.02 -3.58
N ALA A 195 24.48 -17.21 -3.64
CA ALA A 195 23.77 -18.45 -3.95
C ALA A 195 22.72 -18.81 -2.88
N VAL A 196 23.05 -18.59 -1.60
CA VAL A 196 22.17 -18.90 -0.46
C VAL A 196 21.06 -17.87 -0.36
N SER A 197 21.40 -16.58 -0.42
CA SER A 197 20.41 -15.50 -0.39
C SER A 197 19.43 -15.61 -1.56
N GLY A 198 19.92 -15.92 -2.78
CA GLY A 198 19.07 -16.18 -3.94
C GLY A 198 18.12 -17.37 -3.73
N ALA A 199 18.58 -18.46 -3.11
CA ALA A 199 17.72 -19.61 -2.83
C ALA A 199 16.60 -19.29 -1.83
N VAL A 200 16.90 -18.52 -0.78
CA VAL A 200 15.91 -18.05 0.19
C VAL A 200 14.88 -17.15 -0.49
N VAL A 201 15.35 -16.17 -1.27
CA VAL A 201 14.48 -15.23 -2.00
C VAL A 201 13.53 -15.98 -2.95
N ARG A 202 14.00 -16.99 -3.69
CA ARG A 202 13.14 -17.82 -4.54
C ARG A 202 12.06 -18.57 -3.77
N ARG A 203 12.39 -19.16 -2.61
CA ARG A 203 11.40 -19.87 -1.78
C ARG A 203 10.33 -18.92 -1.25
N VAL A 204 10.76 -17.77 -0.72
CA VAL A 204 9.86 -16.74 -0.20
C VAL A 204 8.96 -16.20 -1.31
N ALA A 205 9.54 -15.85 -2.47
CA ALA A 205 8.79 -15.41 -3.64
C ALA A 205 7.80 -16.47 -4.14
N GLY A 206 8.17 -17.75 -4.09
CA GLY A 206 7.27 -18.86 -4.45
C GLY A 206 6.01 -18.92 -3.60
N VAL A 207 6.12 -18.66 -2.30
CA VAL A 207 4.97 -18.56 -1.38
C VAL A 207 4.19 -17.26 -1.62
N LEU A 208 4.90 -16.13 -1.72
CA LEU A 208 4.28 -14.82 -1.89
C LEU A 208 3.57 -14.67 -3.24
N ALA A 209 4.00 -15.36 -4.29
CA ALA A 209 3.39 -15.33 -5.62
C ALA A 209 1.92 -15.81 -5.65
N TRP A 210 1.46 -16.48 -4.58
CA TRP A 210 0.06 -16.87 -4.40
C TRP A 210 -0.79 -15.81 -3.70
N THR A 211 -0.15 -14.79 -3.10
CA THR A 211 -0.85 -13.69 -2.45
C THR A 211 -1.30 -12.64 -3.47
N PRO A 212 -2.39 -11.88 -3.23
CA PRO A 212 -2.83 -10.82 -4.14
C PRO A 212 -1.72 -9.82 -4.55
N PRO A 213 -0.88 -9.28 -3.65
CA PRO A 213 0.21 -8.38 -4.08
C PRO A 213 1.32 -9.12 -4.83
N GLY A 214 1.62 -10.37 -4.45
CA GLY A 214 2.59 -11.19 -5.18
C GLY A 214 2.12 -11.59 -6.58
N LEU A 215 0.81 -11.73 -6.80
CA LEU A 215 0.21 -11.92 -8.13
C LEU A 215 0.40 -10.67 -9.00
N ALA A 216 0.30 -9.47 -8.43
CA ALA A 216 0.59 -8.22 -9.16
C ALA A 216 2.06 -8.15 -9.57
N GLY A 217 3.00 -8.48 -8.67
CA GLY A 217 4.42 -8.58 -9.00
C GLY A 217 4.72 -9.65 -10.05
N ARG A 218 4.05 -10.81 -9.97
CA ARG A 218 4.11 -11.87 -10.98
C ARG A 218 3.60 -11.39 -12.34
N ALA A 219 2.50 -10.62 -12.38
CA ALA A 219 1.96 -10.09 -13.62
C ALA A 219 2.97 -9.20 -14.37
N VAL A 220 3.71 -8.37 -13.64
CA VAL A 220 4.77 -7.53 -14.21
C VAL A 220 5.89 -8.38 -14.82
N ALA A 221 6.37 -9.39 -14.09
CA ALA A 221 7.42 -10.27 -14.59
C ALA A 221 6.97 -11.08 -15.83
N GLU A 222 5.78 -11.69 -15.77
CA GLU A 222 5.22 -12.46 -16.89
C GLU A 222 4.94 -11.58 -18.12
N ALA A 223 4.56 -10.30 -17.92
CA ALA A 223 4.43 -9.35 -19.02
C ALA A 223 5.78 -9.00 -19.65
N GLY A 224 6.82 -8.85 -18.82
CA GLY A 224 8.21 -8.66 -19.26
C GLY A 224 8.72 -9.80 -20.13
N ASP A 225 8.38 -11.04 -19.77
CA ASP A 225 8.72 -12.26 -20.51
C ASP A 225 7.86 -12.45 -21.78
N GLY A 226 6.95 -11.52 -22.09
CA GLY A 226 6.04 -11.60 -23.24
C GLY A 226 4.84 -12.54 -23.05
N ARG A 227 4.64 -13.11 -21.86
CA ARG A 227 3.55 -14.05 -21.53
C ARG A 227 2.27 -13.30 -21.13
N LEU A 228 1.77 -12.47 -22.06
CA LEU A 228 0.64 -11.57 -21.83
C LEU A 228 -0.63 -12.26 -21.28
N PRO A 229 -1.03 -13.48 -21.72
CA PRO A 229 -2.22 -14.14 -21.19
C PRO A 229 -2.11 -14.46 -19.69
N ALA A 230 -0.93 -14.95 -19.26
CA ALA A 230 -0.67 -15.26 -17.85
C ALA A 230 -0.63 -13.98 -17.01
N ALA A 231 -0.03 -12.92 -17.55
CA ALA A 231 0.02 -11.62 -16.89
C ALA A 231 -1.39 -11.01 -16.72
N LEU A 232 -2.23 -11.05 -17.76
CA LEU A 232 -3.61 -10.57 -17.69
C LEU A 232 -4.47 -11.36 -16.71
N ALA A 233 -4.31 -12.69 -16.67
CA ALA A 233 -5.00 -13.53 -15.70
C ALA A 233 -4.62 -13.16 -14.24
N ALA A 234 -3.32 -12.91 -14.00
CA ALA A 234 -2.84 -12.46 -12.70
C ALA A 234 -3.42 -11.08 -12.33
N VAL A 235 -3.39 -10.10 -13.24
CA VAL A 235 -4.04 -8.78 -13.01
C VAL A 235 -5.52 -8.93 -12.69
N GLY A 236 -6.25 -9.77 -13.43
CA GLY A 236 -7.65 -10.06 -13.19
C GLY A 236 -7.90 -10.65 -11.80
N ALA A 237 -7.07 -11.59 -11.36
CA ALA A 237 -7.17 -12.19 -10.03
C ALA A 237 -6.97 -11.14 -8.91
N VAL A 238 -6.00 -10.23 -9.07
CA VAL A 238 -5.81 -9.14 -8.09
C VAL A 238 -6.98 -8.17 -8.10
N ALA A 239 -7.51 -7.82 -9.28
CA ALA A 239 -8.68 -6.96 -9.39
C ALA A 239 -9.91 -7.58 -8.68
N LEU A 240 -10.11 -8.89 -8.79
CA LEU A 240 -11.15 -9.61 -8.04
C LEU A 240 -10.91 -9.54 -6.53
N ALA A 241 -9.68 -9.69 -6.07
CA ALA A 241 -9.35 -9.53 -4.64
C ALA A 241 -9.65 -8.12 -4.14
N VAL A 242 -9.34 -7.09 -4.93
CA VAL A 242 -9.71 -5.69 -4.63
C VAL A 242 -11.22 -5.53 -4.51
N LEU A 243 -11.99 -6.09 -5.46
CA LEU A 243 -13.45 -6.03 -5.45
C LEU A 243 -14.04 -6.76 -4.24
N ALA A 244 -13.51 -7.93 -3.89
CA ALA A 244 -13.94 -8.68 -2.72
C ALA A 244 -13.70 -7.91 -1.41
N LEU A 245 -12.51 -7.32 -1.26
CA LEU A 245 -12.17 -6.47 -0.10
C LEU A 245 -13.07 -5.23 -0.03
N ALA A 246 -13.30 -4.58 -1.18
CA ALA A 246 -14.17 -3.40 -1.26
C ALA A 246 -15.64 -3.76 -0.97
N GLY A 247 -16.12 -4.93 -1.40
CA GLY A 247 -17.47 -5.43 -1.11
C GLY A 247 -17.66 -5.73 0.37
N HIS A 248 -16.70 -6.38 1.01
CA HIS A 248 -16.74 -6.67 2.45
C HIS A 248 -16.72 -5.40 3.31
N ALA A 249 -16.08 -4.33 2.84
CA ALA A 249 -16.10 -3.03 3.51
C ALA A 249 -17.45 -2.29 3.40
N ARG A 250 -18.32 -2.67 2.44
CA ARG A 250 -19.63 -2.03 2.18
C ARG A 250 -20.81 -2.78 2.77
N ALA A 251 -20.68 -4.09 3.05
CA ALA A 251 -21.77 -4.89 3.60
C ALA A 251 -22.15 -4.36 5.00
N PRO A 252 -23.42 -3.94 5.23
CA PRO A 252 -23.95 -3.78 6.57
C PRO A 252 -24.02 -5.15 7.23
N GLU A 253 -23.61 -5.29 8.49
CA GLU A 253 -23.76 -6.57 9.18
C GLU A 253 -25.25 -6.96 9.31
N PRO A 254 -25.62 -8.20 8.95
CA PRO A 254 -26.94 -8.74 9.25
C PRO A 254 -27.00 -9.06 10.76
N GLY A 255 -27.28 -8.04 11.58
CA GLY A 255 -27.28 -8.19 13.04
C GLY A 255 -27.99 -7.12 13.86
N SER A 256 -28.79 -6.24 13.25
CA SER A 256 -29.58 -5.23 14.00
C SER A 256 -31.09 -5.37 13.85
N LEU A 257 -31.59 -6.54 13.43
CA LEU A 257 -33.03 -6.82 13.37
C LEU A 257 -33.30 -8.14 14.09
N GLY A 258 -33.58 -8.06 15.40
CA GLY A 258 -34.03 -9.18 16.24
C GLY A 258 -33.37 -9.16 17.62
N GLY A 259 -34.02 -8.77 18.70
CA GLY A 259 -35.39 -8.33 18.86
C GLY A 259 -35.52 -7.53 20.15
N ASP A 260 -36.18 -6.39 20.04
CA ASP A 260 -36.89 -5.74 21.15
C ASP A 260 -38.32 -5.62 20.66
N SER A 261 -39.17 -6.59 21.03
CA SER A 261 -40.62 -6.41 21.10
C SER A 261 -41.26 -7.54 21.89
N ALA A 262 -41.85 -7.14 23.02
CA ALA A 262 -42.88 -7.81 23.84
C ALA A 262 -42.45 -8.99 24.72
#